data_AF-A0A1B8HL67-F1
#
_entry.id   AF-A0A1B8HL67-F1
#
_cell.length_a   1.000
_cell.length_b   1.000
_cell.length_c   1.000
_cell.angle_alpha   90.00
_cell.angle_beta   90.00
_cell.angle_gamma   90.00
#
_symmetry.space_group_name_H-M   'P 1'
#
loop_
_entity.id
_entity.type
_entity.pdbx_description
1 polymer ?
#
loop_
_entity_poly.entity_id
_entity_poly.type
_entity_poly.pdbx_seq_one_letter_code
_entity_poly.pdbx_strand_id
1 'polypeptide(L)'
;FMQTVEPDKNPTRPMCNDDDGMLISQVVDSVIATDAQAYAILLSYYANGSSKLAIASYYHGVAKPRKMNTRSGGKIKVPSMRTCRREVDDKLKAAQWVLCEPLRNAMNSRKRVTKVRKIAELCY
;
A
#
# COMPACT_ATOMS: atom_id res chain seq x y z
N PHE A 1 -3.41 12.09 -1.16
CA PHE A 1 -2.09 11.74 -0.61
C PHE A 1 -0.98 12.54 -1.27
N MET A 2 -0.75 12.46 -2.58
CA MET A 2 0.37 13.19 -3.21
C MET A 2 0.34 14.71 -3.03
N GLN A 3 -0.85 15.32 -2.93
CA GLN A 3 -1.01 16.75 -2.63
C GLN A 3 -0.54 17.16 -1.22
N THR A 4 -0.42 16.23 -0.27
CA THR A 4 -0.05 16.52 1.12
C THR A 4 1.43 16.33 1.40
N VAL A 5 2.21 15.85 0.42
CA VAL A 5 3.63 15.56 0.57
C VAL A 5 4.43 16.72 -0.02
N GLU A 6 5.54 17.07 0.62
CA GLU A 6 6.46 18.08 0.08
C GLU A 6 7.17 17.52 -1.17
N PRO A 7 7.28 18.31 -2.26
CA PRO A 7 7.93 17.85 -3.47
C PRO A 7 9.43 17.64 -3.21
N ASP A 8 9.90 16.42 -3.47
CA ASP A 8 11.32 16.13 -3.45
C ASP A 8 11.99 16.73 -4.70
N LYS A 9 13.08 17.47 -4.48
CA LYS A 9 13.84 18.09 -5.56
C LYS A 9 14.73 17.09 -6.30
N ASN A 10 15.15 16.01 -5.62
CA ASN A 10 16.13 15.07 -6.14
C ASN A 10 15.66 13.63 -5.91
N PRO A 11 15.00 12.99 -6.88
CA PRO A 11 14.56 11.60 -6.73
C PRO A 11 15.78 10.68 -6.59
N THR A 12 15.90 10.04 -5.42
CA THR A 12 17.04 9.15 -5.08
C THR A 12 16.76 7.67 -5.33
N ARG A 13 15.49 7.30 -5.55
CA ARG A 13 15.05 5.90 -5.68
C ARG A 13 14.76 5.56 -7.14
N PRO A 14 15.11 4.35 -7.61
CA PRO A 14 14.74 3.91 -8.94
C PRO A 14 13.22 3.83 -9.05
N MET A 15 12.70 4.32 -10.17
CA MET A 15 11.28 4.30 -10.50
C MET A 15 11.03 3.30 -11.63
N CYS A 16 9.81 2.75 -11.68
CA CYS A 16 9.37 1.96 -12.82
C CYS A 16 9.16 2.85 -14.05
N ASN A 17 9.02 2.24 -15.23
CA ASN A 17 8.54 2.97 -16.41
C ASN A 17 7.07 3.38 -16.23
N ASP A 18 6.61 4.31 -17.07
CA ASP A 18 5.26 4.89 -16.94
C ASP A 18 4.14 3.86 -17.13
N ASP A 19 4.31 2.91 -18.06
CA ASP A 19 3.33 1.84 -18.33
C ASP A 19 3.18 0.87 -17.15
N ASP A 20 4.30 0.46 -16.55
CA ASP A 20 4.36 -0.34 -15.33
C ASP A 20 3.71 0.43 -14.17
N GLY A 21 4.04 1.71 -14.04
CA GLY A 21 3.51 2.58 -13.00
C GLY A 21 1.99 2.74 -13.08
N MET A 22 1.47 2.96 -14.29
CA MET A 22 0.03 3.07 -14.53
C MET A 22 -0.68 1.75 -14.26
N LEU A 23 -0.14 0.61 -14.73
CA LEU A 23 -0.72 -0.70 -14.49
C LEU A 23 -0.75 -1.05 -13.00
N ILE A 24 0.35 -0.83 -12.28
CA ILE A 24 0.43 -1.06 -10.83
C ILE A 24 -0.59 -0.18 -10.11
N SER A 25 -0.70 1.10 -10.48
CA SER A 25 -1.63 2.03 -9.85
C SER A 25 -3.08 1.58 -10.03
N GLN A 26 -3.47 1.18 -11.24
CA GLN A 26 -4.81 0.66 -11.52
C GLN A 26 -5.14 -0.59 -10.69
N VAL A 27 -4.19 -1.53 -10.57
CA VAL A 27 -4.40 -2.74 -9.76
C VAL A 27 -4.54 -2.38 -8.28
N VAL A 28 -3.64 -1.55 -7.75
CA VAL A 28 -3.69 -1.14 -6.34
C VAL A 28 -5.00 -0.42 -6.02
N ASP A 29 -5.45 0.50 -6.87
CA ASP A 29 -6.71 1.22 -6.71
C ASP A 29 -7.91 0.26 -6.77
N SER A 30 -7.90 -0.72 -7.69
CA SER A 30 -8.99 -1.70 -7.81
C SER A 30 -9.13 -2.63 -6.59
N VAL A 31 -8.04 -2.83 -5.83
CA VAL A 31 -7.98 -3.81 -4.73
C VAL A 31 -8.10 -3.13 -3.36
N ILE A 32 -7.38 -2.03 -3.13
CA ILE A 32 -7.20 -1.45 -1.79
C ILE A 32 -8.07 -0.21 -1.57
N ALA A 33 -8.67 0.39 -2.60
CA ALA A 33 -9.45 1.63 -2.45
C ALA A 33 -10.60 1.54 -1.42
N THR A 34 -11.07 0.33 -1.10
CA THR A 34 -12.08 0.12 -0.05
C THR A 34 -11.57 0.36 1.37
N ASP A 35 -10.29 0.14 1.67
CA ASP A 35 -9.68 0.46 2.98
C ASP A 35 -8.75 1.68 2.85
N ALA A 36 -9.34 2.87 3.02
CA ALA A 36 -8.61 4.14 2.98
C ALA A 36 -7.44 4.22 3.97
N GLN A 37 -7.54 3.52 5.12
CA GLN A 37 -6.47 3.53 6.12
C GLN A 37 -5.31 2.63 5.68
N ALA A 38 -5.59 1.43 5.18
CA ALA A 38 -4.55 0.58 4.60
C ALA A 38 -3.91 1.23 3.38
N TYR A 39 -4.71 1.92 2.54
CA TYR A 39 -4.20 2.65 1.39
C TYR A 39 -3.23 3.77 1.79
N ALA A 40 -3.59 4.57 2.80
CA ALA A 40 -2.70 5.60 3.32
C ALA A 40 -1.40 5.02 3.89
N ILE A 41 -1.49 3.92 4.65
CA ILE A 41 -0.31 3.23 5.21
C ILE A 41 0.60 2.70 4.08
N LEU A 42 0.02 2.13 3.02
CA LEU A 42 0.76 1.63 1.87
C LEU A 42 1.50 2.75 1.14
N LEU A 43 0.83 3.87 0.88
CA LEU A 43 1.43 5.05 0.23
C LEU A 43 2.51 5.70 1.11
N SER A 44 2.27 5.82 2.42
CA SER A 44 3.30 6.31 3.36
C SER A 44 4.55 5.43 3.36
N TYR A 45 4.38 4.11 3.27
CA TYR A 45 5.51 3.18 3.29
C TYR A 45 6.26 3.15 1.95
N TYR A 46 5.55 2.97 0.84
CA TYR A 46 6.19 2.75 -0.47
C TYR A 46 6.49 4.03 -1.24
N ALA A 47 5.55 4.98 -1.28
CA ALA A 47 5.73 6.22 -2.02
C ALA A 47 6.57 7.22 -1.22
N ASN A 48 6.13 7.57 0.00
CA ASN A 48 6.86 8.53 0.85
C ASN A 48 8.13 7.95 1.48
N GLY A 49 8.29 6.61 1.50
CA GLY A 49 9.48 5.96 2.09
C GLY A 49 9.55 6.04 3.62
N SER A 50 8.44 6.29 4.30
CA SER A 50 8.41 6.38 5.75
C SER A 50 8.63 5.01 6.39
N SER A 51 9.41 4.97 7.48
CA SER A 51 9.62 3.75 8.24
C SER A 51 8.31 3.29 8.93
N LYS A 52 8.17 1.98 9.16
CA LYS A 52 7.03 1.43 9.92
C LYS A 52 6.89 2.07 11.30
N LEU A 53 8.01 2.45 11.93
CA LEU A 53 8.01 3.14 13.22
C LEU A 53 7.44 4.55 13.10
N ALA A 54 7.83 5.32 12.08
CA ALA A 54 7.32 6.67 11.85
C ALA A 54 5.80 6.66 11.59
N ILE A 55 5.35 5.73 10.74
CA ILE A 55 3.92 5.53 10.44
C ILE A 55 3.16 5.15 11.71
N ALA A 56 3.68 4.21 12.51
CA ALA A 56 3.06 3.80 13.76
C ALA A 56 3.04 4.91 14.82
N SER A 57 4.07 5.77 14.84
CA SER A 57 4.13 6.92 15.74
C SER A 57 3.03 7.92 15.42
N TYR A 58 2.88 8.28 14.14
CA TYR A 58 1.78 9.11 13.66
C TYR A 58 0.42 8.47 13.96
N TYR A 59 0.26 7.19 13.63
CA TYR A 59 -0.97 6.42 13.85
C TYR A 59 -1.37 6.37 15.33
N HIS A 60 -0.40 6.26 16.24
CA HIS A 60 -0.63 6.35 17.69
C HIS A 60 -1.01 7.78 18.13
N GLY A 61 -0.37 8.81 17.58
CA GLY A 61 -0.66 10.20 17.90
C GLY A 61 -2.10 10.63 17.58
N VAL A 62 -2.71 10.04 16.56
CA VAL A 62 -4.11 10.29 16.15
C VAL A 62 -5.09 9.20 16.63
N ALA A 63 -4.62 8.23 17.42
CA ALA A 63 -5.44 7.08 17.81
C ALA A 63 -6.56 7.47 18.77
N LYS A 64 -7.79 7.04 18.46
CA LYS A 64 -8.95 7.22 19.34
C LYS A 64 -8.99 6.14 20.43
N PRO A 65 -9.43 6.48 21.66
CA PRO A 65 -9.71 5.47 22.68
C PRO A 65 -10.73 4.45 22.16
N ARG A 66 -10.47 3.17 22.37
CA ARG A 66 -11.35 2.08 21.95
C ARG A 66 -11.52 1.05 23.06
N LYS A 67 -12.61 0.28 22.97
CA LYS A 67 -12.86 -0.82 23.91
C LYS A 67 -11.84 -1.93 23.66
N MET A 68 -10.95 -2.16 24.63
CA MET A 68 -9.96 -3.23 24.59
C MET A 68 -10.30 -4.26 25.65
N ASN A 69 -10.53 -5.50 25.24
CA ASN A 69 -10.84 -6.61 26.13
C ASN A 69 -9.56 -7.01 26.89
N THR A 70 -9.47 -6.62 28.16
CA THR A 70 -8.37 -7.00 29.05
C THR A 70 -8.82 -8.08 30.04
N ARG A 71 -7.87 -8.71 30.75
CA ARG A 71 -8.15 -9.79 31.70
C ARG A 71 -9.20 -9.41 32.76
N SER A 72 -9.22 -8.15 33.21
CA SER A 72 -10.15 -7.64 34.22
C SER A 72 -11.44 -7.05 33.61
N GLY A 73 -11.80 -7.47 32.40
CA GLY A 73 -12.90 -6.91 31.63
C GLY A 73 -12.46 -5.88 30.57
N GLY A 74 -13.42 -5.47 29.73
CA GLY A 74 -13.19 -4.49 28.68
C GLY A 74 -12.99 -3.08 29.25
N LYS A 75 -11.86 -2.45 28.95
CA LYS A 75 -11.58 -1.05 29.32
C LYS A 75 -11.48 -0.19 28.06
N ILE A 76 -11.99 1.03 28.12
CA ILE A 76 -11.78 2.03 27.06
C ILE A 76 -10.43 2.66 27.28
N LYS A 77 -9.51 2.50 26.33
CA LYS A 77 -8.17 3.09 26.38
C LYS A 77 -7.62 3.37 25.00
N VAL A 78 -6.69 4.30 24.91
CA VAL A 78 -5.87 4.51 23.71
C VAL A 78 -4.96 3.29 23.52
N PRO A 79 -4.83 2.74 22.30
CA PRO A 79 -3.91 1.65 22.04
C PRO A 79 -2.47 2.06 22.33
N SER A 80 -1.67 1.14 22.86
CA SER A 80 -0.25 1.40 23.08
C SER A 80 0.52 1.54 21.77
N MET A 81 1.67 2.21 21.78
CA MET A 81 2.58 2.28 20.63
C MET A 81 2.93 0.89 20.07
N ARG A 82 3.12 -0.11 20.94
CA ARG A 82 3.40 -1.50 20.52
C ARG A 82 2.23 -2.12 19.76
N THR A 83 1.00 -1.81 20.18
CA THR A 83 -0.22 -2.23 19.47
C THR A 83 -0.30 -1.57 18.10
N CYS A 84 -0.11 -0.24 18.03
CA CYS A 84 -0.11 0.51 16.77
C CYS A 84 0.94 -0.01 15.78
N ARG A 85 2.16 -0.31 16.25
CA ARG A 85 3.22 -0.90 15.40
C ARG A 85 2.83 -2.25 14.82
N ARG A 86 2.17 -3.11 15.62
CA ARG A 86 1.67 -4.41 15.15
C ARG A 86 0.59 -4.23 14.10
N GLU A 87 -0.38 -3.36 14.35
CA GLU A 87 -1.47 -3.10 13.40
C GLU A 87 -0.98 -2.55 12.06
N VAL A 88 0.00 -1.64 12.08
CA VAL A 88 0.62 -1.14 10.85
C VAL A 88 1.32 -2.26 10.09
N ASP A 89 2.05 -3.15 10.79
CA ASP A 89 2.72 -4.29 10.16
C ASP A 89 1.72 -5.31 9.59
N ASP A 90 0.65 -5.61 10.34
CA ASP A 90 -0.40 -6.53 9.93
C ASP A 90 -1.17 -5.98 8.72
N LYS A 91 -1.50 -4.68 8.72
CA LYS A 91 -2.14 -4.02 7.56
C LYS A 91 -1.25 -4.03 6.33
N LEU A 92 0.04 -3.75 6.48
CA LEU A 92 0.99 -3.80 5.36
C LEU A 92 1.13 -5.22 4.79
N LYS A 93 1.24 -6.23 5.65
CA LYS A 93 1.31 -7.63 5.23
C LYS A 93 0.03 -8.09 4.53
N ALA A 94 -1.13 -7.73 5.08
CA ALA A 94 -2.42 -8.04 4.47
C ALA A 94 -2.54 -7.37 3.10
N ALA A 95 -2.20 -6.07 3.00
CA ALA A 95 -2.21 -5.35 1.72
C ALA A 95 -1.30 -6.02 0.69
N GLN A 96 -0.07 -6.38 1.06
CA GLN A 96 0.85 -7.10 0.17
C GLN A 96 0.29 -8.45 -0.28
N TRP A 97 -0.32 -9.20 0.65
CA TRP A 97 -0.88 -10.51 0.36
C TRP A 97 -2.02 -10.42 -0.65
N VAL A 98 -2.95 -9.48 -0.45
CA VAL A 98 -4.09 -9.28 -1.37
C VAL A 98 -3.63 -8.73 -2.73
N LEU A 99 -2.57 -7.91 -2.77
CA LEU A 99 -2.04 -7.36 -4.03
C LEU A 99 -1.23 -8.35 -4.86
N CYS A 100 -0.62 -9.35 -4.22
CA CYS A 100 0.37 -10.22 -4.87
C CYS A 100 -0.20 -10.94 -6.11
N GLU A 101 -1.37 -11.56 -5.97
CA GLU A 101 -2.00 -12.31 -7.06
C GLU A 101 -2.55 -11.42 -8.18
N PRO A 102 -3.35 -10.36 -7.91
CA PRO A 102 -3.82 -9.43 -8.94
C PRO A 102 -2.69 -8.81 -9.75
N LEU A 103 -1.60 -8.37 -9.09
CA LEU A 103 -0.45 -7.81 -9.78
C LEU A 103 0.24 -8.85 -10.67
N ARG A 104 0.44 -10.07 -10.16
CA ARG A 104 1.03 -11.16 -10.95
C ARG A 104 0.20 -11.45 -12.20
N ASN A 105 -1.12 -11.50 -12.06
CA ASN A 105 -2.04 -11.75 -13.17
C ASN A 105 -2.03 -10.61 -14.19
N ALA A 106 -2.02 -9.36 -13.74
CA ALA A 106 -1.94 -8.19 -14.61
C ALA A 106 -0.64 -8.16 -15.43
N MET A 107 0.50 -8.39 -14.76
CA MET A 107 1.82 -8.38 -15.40
C MET A 107 1.96 -9.51 -16.44
N ASN A 108 1.49 -10.72 -16.11
CA ASN A 108 1.50 -11.84 -17.04
C ASN A 108 0.57 -11.61 -18.24
N SER A 109 -0.61 -11.02 -18.01
CA SER A 109 -1.57 -10.71 -19.06
C SER A 109 -0.99 -9.69 -20.04
N ARG A 110 -0.33 -8.64 -19.56
CA ARG A 110 0.36 -7.67 -20.41
C ARG A 110 1.44 -8.30 -21.28
N LYS A 111 2.26 -9.19 -20.71
CA LYS A 111 3.30 -9.92 -21.47
C LYS A 111 2.70 -10.78 -22.58
N ARG A 112 1.56 -11.42 -22.31
CA ARG A 112 0.82 -12.20 -23.32
C ARG A 112 0.31 -11.30 -24.45
N VAL A 113 -0.37 -10.20 -24.11
CA VAL A 113 -0.96 -9.28 -25.10
C VAL A 113 0.11 -8.67 -26.01
N THR A 114 1.24 -8.23 -25.44
CA THR A 114 2.36 -7.69 -26.22
C THR A 114 2.96 -8.72 -27.20
N LYS A 115 3.05 -9.99 -26.80
CA LYS A 115 3.49 -11.07 -27.70
C LYS A 115 2.50 -11.31 -28.84
N VAL A 116 1.19 -11.35 -28.53
CA VAL A 116 0.13 -11.53 -29.54
C VAL A 116 0.13 -10.37 -30.53
N ARG A 117 0.27 -9.13 -30.04
CA ARG A 117 0.33 -7.94 -30.89
C ARG A 117 1.48 -8.01 -31.90
N LYS A 118 2.69 -8.37 -31.45
CA LYS A 118 3.85 -8.56 -32.34
C LYS A 118 3.63 -9.63 -33.41
N ILE A 119 2.95 -10.73 -33.06
CA ILE A 119 2.63 -11.78 -34.04
C ILE A 119 1.63 -11.26 -35.06
N ALA A 120 0.59 -10.54 -34.62
CA ALA A 120 -0.39 -9.93 -35.51
C ALA A 120 0.27 -8.92 -36.46
N GLU A 121 1.19 -8.08 -35.96
CA GLU A 121 1.98 -7.13 -36.77
C GLU A 121 2.92 -7.80 -37.79
N LEU A 122 3.27 -9.08 -37.62
CA LEU A 122 4.11 -9.85 -38.56
C LEU A 122 3.30 -10.62 -39.61
N CYS A 123 2.01 -10.84 -39.36
CA CYS A 123 1.12 -11.59 -40.25
C CYS A 123 0.35 -10.68 -41.23
N TYR A 124 0.49 -9.36 -41.10
CA TYR A 124 0.00 -8.33 -42.02
C TYR A 124 1.18 -7.50 -42.54
#